data_AF-A0A9D7T5K8-F1
#
_entry.id   AF-A0A9D7T5K8-F1
#
_cell.length_a   1.000
_cell.length_b   1.000
_cell.length_c   1.000
_cell.angle_alpha   90.00
_cell.angle_beta   90.00
_cell.angle_gamma   90.00
#
_symmetry.space_group_name_H-M   'P 1'
#
loop_
_entity.id
_entity.type
_entity.pdbx_description
1 polymer ?
#
loop_
_entity_poly.entity_id
_entity_poly.type
_entity_poly.pdbx_seq_one_letter_code
_entity_poly.pdbx_strand_id
1 'polypeptide(L)'
;MTGAIILIGAPTGKARRAVGAWPTPESIADRLVQALDEAADREQDPERKGWLSKSAAYLGNAGRDLAVEIGATAINRQMGM
;
A
#
# COMPACT_ATOMS: atom_id res chain seq x y z
N MET A 1 37.29 -16.37 -26.64
CA MET A 1 36.09 -17.16 -26.36
C MET A 1 35.05 -16.22 -25.78
N THR A 2 33.90 -16.10 -26.42
CA THR A 2 32.83 -15.19 -25.98
C THR A 2 31.69 -16.02 -25.42
N GLY A 3 31.30 -15.79 -24.17
CA GLY A 3 30.15 -16.43 -23.54
C GLY A 3 28.87 -15.62 -23.79
N ALA A 4 27.73 -16.30 -23.93
CA ALA A 4 26.42 -15.67 -24.03
C ALA A 4 25.62 -15.89 -22.73
N ILE A 5 24.97 -14.85 -22.22
CA ILE A 5 23.99 -14.99 -21.14
C ILE A 5 22.70 -15.51 -21.75
N ILE A 6 22.27 -16.69 -21.33
CA ILE A 6 21.11 -17.40 -21.91
C ILE A 6 19.80 -16.98 -21.21
N LEU A 7 19.84 -16.63 -19.93
CA LEU A 7 18.66 -16.18 -19.18
C LEU A 7 19.05 -15.37 -17.94
N ILE A 8 18.28 -14.31 -17.66
CA ILE A 8 18.28 -13.60 -16.38
C ILE A 8 16.86 -13.62 -15.84
N GLY A 9 16.69 -14.16 -14.63
CA GLY A 9 15.41 -14.18 -13.91
C GLY A 9 15.44 -13.29 -12.68
N ALA A 10 14.25 -12.93 -12.17
CA ALA A 10 14.14 -12.19 -10.92
C ALA A 10 14.71 -13.01 -9.74
N PRO A 11 15.42 -12.40 -8.78
CA PRO A 11 15.93 -13.11 -7.61
C PRO A 11 14.79 -13.70 -6.76
N THR A 12 14.92 -14.98 -6.41
CA THR A 12 13.98 -15.65 -5.51
C THR A 12 13.98 -15.00 -4.13
N GLY A 13 12.89 -15.19 -3.37
CA GLY A 13 12.82 -14.66 -2.01
C GLY A 13 13.87 -15.24 -1.07
N LYS A 14 14.24 -16.53 -1.25
CA LYS A 14 15.33 -17.16 -0.51
C LYS A 14 16.67 -16.47 -0.78
N ALA A 15 16.99 -16.16 -2.04
CA ALA A 15 18.22 -15.47 -2.42
C ALA A 15 18.28 -14.06 -1.82
N ARG A 16 17.18 -13.30 -1.88
CA ARG A 16 17.09 -11.96 -1.28
C ARG A 16 17.34 -11.98 0.24
N ARG A 17 16.74 -12.93 0.97
CA ARG A 17 16.98 -13.11 2.40
C ARG A 17 18.44 -13.42 2.72
N ALA A 18 19.06 -14.30 1.94
CA ALA A 18 20.45 -14.73 2.17
C ALA A 18 21.45 -13.57 2.06
N VAL A 19 21.19 -12.57 1.22
CA VAL A 19 22.08 -11.42 1.01
C VAL A 19 21.59 -10.14 1.73
N GLY A 20 20.59 -10.24 2.61
CA GLY A 20 20.01 -9.08 3.31
C GLY A 20 19.21 -8.12 2.42
N ALA A 21 18.91 -8.50 1.17
CA ALA A 21 18.09 -7.72 0.24
C ALA A 21 16.58 -8.04 0.35
N TRP A 22 16.16 -8.74 1.42
CA TRP A 22 14.75 -8.97 1.69
C TRP A 22 14.11 -7.65 2.17
N PRO A 23 12.90 -7.30 1.69
CA PRO A 23 12.23 -6.08 2.13
C PRO A 23 12.07 -6.03 3.65
N THR A 24 12.35 -4.88 4.24
CA THR A 24 12.02 -4.61 5.65
C THR A 24 10.51 -4.41 5.80
N PRO A 25 9.94 -4.59 7.01
CA PRO A 25 8.54 -4.30 7.28
C PRO A 25 8.11 -2.90 6.80
N GLU A 26 8.96 -1.89 7.00
CA GLU A 26 8.72 -0.51 6.57
C GLU A 26 8.64 -0.43 5.04
N SER A 27 9.59 -1.04 4.33
CA SER A 27 9.56 -1.06 2.86
C SER A 27 8.39 -1.86 2.28
N ILE A 28 7.81 -2.78 3.04
CA ILE A 28 6.57 -3.48 2.66
C ILE A 28 5.36 -2.58 2.90
N ALA A 29 5.32 -1.87 4.04
CA ALA A 29 4.27 -0.90 4.34
C ALA A 29 4.23 0.21 3.29
N ASP A 30 5.37 0.81 2.93
CA ASP A 30 5.46 1.85 1.90
C ASP A 30 4.91 1.37 0.55
N ARG A 31 5.25 0.13 0.16
CA ARG A 31 4.74 -0.48 -1.08
C ARG A 31 3.23 -0.73 -1.03
N LEU A 32 2.69 -1.08 0.14
CA LEU A 32 1.25 -1.27 0.31
C LEU A 32 0.50 0.06 0.24
N VAL A 33 1.00 1.10 0.89
CA VAL A 33 0.46 2.46 0.80
C VAL A 33 0.45 2.93 -0.65
N GLN A 34 1.59 2.82 -1.34
CA GLN A 34 1.69 3.19 -2.76
C GLN A 34 0.69 2.40 -3.63
N ALA A 35 0.57 1.09 -3.42
CA ALA A 35 -0.36 0.28 -4.20
C ALA A 35 -1.84 0.66 -3.97
N LEU A 36 -2.20 1.06 -2.74
CA LEU A 36 -3.53 1.54 -2.41
C LEU A 36 -3.83 2.90 -3.01
N ASP A 37 -2.86 3.83 -3.01
CA ASP A 37 -2.99 5.13 -3.66
C ASP A 37 -3.14 4.98 -5.18
N GLU A 38 -2.31 4.15 -5.81
CA GLU A 38 -2.42 3.85 -7.24
C GLU A 38 -3.78 3.20 -7.60
N ALA A 39 -4.32 2.38 -6.71
CA ALA A 39 -5.64 1.80 -6.88
C ALA A 39 -6.74 2.87 -6.76
N ALA A 40 -6.62 3.79 -5.80
CA ALA A 40 -7.55 4.90 -5.61
C ALA A 40 -7.57 5.83 -6.83
N ASP A 41 -6.43 6.08 -7.45
CA ASP A 41 -6.32 6.93 -8.65
C ASP A 41 -7.02 6.35 -9.87
N ARG A 42 -7.09 5.01 -9.96
CA ARG A 42 -7.72 4.30 -11.08
C ARG A 42 -9.22 4.01 -10.83
N GLU A 43 -9.71 4.20 -9.61
CA GLU A 43 -11.08 3.92 -9.23
C GLU A 43 -12.03 5.07 -9.63
N GLN A 44 -13.17 4.70 -10.23
CA GLN A 44 -14.18 5.65 -10.72
C GLN A 44 -15.29 5.87 -9.69
N ASP A 45 -15.55 4.87 -8.84
CA ASP A 45 -16.52 4.98 -7.75
C ASP A 45 -15.96 5.86 -6.61
N PRO A 46 -16.58 7.02 -6.32
CA PRO A 46 -16.10 7.92 -5.28
C PRO A 46 -16.06 7.30 -3.88
N GLU A 47 -16.97 6.39 -3.54
CA GLU A 47 -16.96 5.72 -2.22
C GLU A 47 -15.75 4.77 -2.11
N ARG A 48 -15.50 3.96 -3.15
CA ARG A 48 -14.37 3.02 -3.17
C ARG A 48 -13.03 3.73 -3.23
N LYS A 49 -12.93 4.79 -4.02
CA LYS A 49 -11.74 5.65 -4.06
C LYS A 49 -11.44 6.21 -2.68
N GLY A 50 -12.45 6.78 -2.01
CA GLY A 50 -12.31 7.32 -0.67
C GLY A 50 -11.87 6.27 0.36
N TRP A 51 -12.37 5.03 0.25
CA TRP A 51 -11.93 3.93 1.10
C TRP A 51 -10.46 3.57 0.87
N LEU A 52 -10.03 3.43 -0.39
CA LEU A 52 -8.64 3.10 -0.75
C LEU A 52 -7.64 4.15 -0.23
N SER A 53 -7.93 5.43 -0.44
CA SER A 53 -7.07 6.52 0.06
C SER A 53 -7.02 6.57 1.59
N LYS A 54 -8.15 6.31 2.28
CA LYS A 54 -8.17 6.25 3.75
C LYS A 54 -7.36 5.07 4.28
N SER A 55 -7.42 3.92 3.62
CA SER A 55 -6.61 2.75 3.97
C SER A 55 -5.11 3.00 3.75
N ALA A 56 -4.73 3.67 2.66
CA ALA A 56 -3.35 4.09 2.41
C ALA A 56 -2.85 5.02 3.53
N ALA A 57 -3.64 6.04 3.88
CA ALA A 57 -3.33 6.98 4.96
C ALA A 57 -3.17 6.28 6.32
N TYR A 58 -4.07 5.35 6.67
CA TYR A 58 -3.97 4.58 7.92
C TYR A 58 -2.69 3.74 8.01
N LEU A 59 -2.33 3.06 6.91
CA LEU A 59 -1.12 2.24 6.86
C LEU A 59 0.16 3.09 6.85
N GLY A 60 0.13 4.29 6.26
CA GLY A 60 1.24 5.25 6.31
C GLY A 60 1.38 5.95 7.66
N ASN A 61 0.27 6.20 8.37
CA ASN A 61 0.24 6.95 9.64
C ASN A 61 0.18 6.10 10.92
N ALA A 62 0.35 4.78 10.87
CA ALA A 62 0.42 3.93 12.08
C ALA A 62 1.56 4.31 13.07
N GLY A 63 2.32 5.38 12.84
CA GLY A 63 3.25 6.00 13.79
C GLY A 63 2.89 7.39 14.35
N ARG A 64 1.98 8.20 13.76
CA ARG A 64 1.66 9.55 14.27
C ARG A 64 0.25 10.00 13.89
N ASP A 65 -0.63 10.01 14.87
CA ASP A 65 -1.87 10.79 15.01
C ASP A 65 -2.70 11.11 13.76
N LEU A 66 -3.90 10.52 13.65
CA LEU A 66 -5.17 11.23 13.38
C LEU A 66 -6.33 10.20 13.30
N ALA A 67 -6.99 9.97 14.44
CA ALA A 67 -8.09 9.02 14.59
C ALA A 67 -9.50 9.65 14.49
N VAL A 68 -9.66 10.83 13.88
CA VAL A 68 -10.92 11.61 14.05
C VAL A 68 -11.84 11.62 12.81
N GLU A 69 -11.37 11.30 11.60
CA GLU A 69 -12.16 11.62 10.39
C GLU A 69 -13.09 10.49 9.90
N ILE A 70 -12.84 9.22 10.24
CA ILE A 70 -13.70 8.11 9.81
C ILE A 70 -15.04 8.10 10.58
N GLY A 71 -15.11 8.71 11.76
CA GLY A 71 -16.34 8.81 12.56
C GLY A 71 -17.37 9.81 12.01
N ALA A 72 -16.94 10.88 11.34
CA ALA A 72 -17.84 11.97 10.95
C ALA A 72 -18.76 11.62 9.76
N THR A 73 -18.31 10.77 8.83
CA THR A 73 -19.12 10.39 7.67
C THR A 73 -20.19 9.33 8.00
N ALA A 74 -19.97 8.52 9.05
CA ALA A 74 -20.97 7.56 9.52
C ALA A 74 -22.10 8.22 10.33
N ILE A 75 -21.78 9.26 11.12
CA ILE A 75 -22.76 9.96 11.97
C ILE A 75 -23.75 10.78 11.13
N ASN A 76 -23.31 11.42 10.05
CA ASN A 76 -24.18 12.27 9.24
C ASN A 76 -25.21 11.47 8.40
N ARG A 77 -24.92 10.20 8.08
CA ARG A 77 -25.89 9.30 7.42
C ARG A 77 -26.94 8.74 8.40
N GLN A 78 -26.72 8.89 9.72
CA GLN A 78 -27.62 8.38 10.76
C GLN A 78 -28.56 9.45 11.36
N MET A 79 -28.29 10.75 11.17
CA MET A 79 -29.18 11.85 11.57
C MET A 79 -29.99 12.44 10.38
N GLY A 80 -30.16 11.64 9.33
CA GLY A 80 -31.13 11.85 8.27
C GLY A 80 -32.52 11.26 8.60
N MET A 81 -32.88 11.20 9.89
CA MET A 81 -34.17 11.51 10.52
C MET A 81 -33.93 11.67 12.02
#